data_AF-A0A7C1K3G6-F1
#
_entry.id   AF-A0A7C1K3G6-F1
#
_cell.length_a   1.000
_cell.length_b   1.000
_cell.length_c   1.000
_cell.angle_alpha   90.00
_cell.angle_beta   90.00
_cell.angle_gamma   90.00
#
_symmetry.space_group_name_H-M   'P 1'
#
loop_
_entity.id
_entity.type
_entity.pdbx_description
1 polymer ?
#
loop_
_entity_poly.entity_id
_entity_poly.type
_entity_poly.pdbx_seq_one_letter_code
_entity_poly.pdbx_strand_id
1 'polypeptide(L)'
;YDADEDGLLDLTMTHGDGGGQWWRNCSQAGKLSFQPTGIIRGAARRQAIIDIQRDGKADWLHGSSSGIHFNIGDGKGGFVERGMIEVGQPARAERLCIPADIDGDGQVELLSEWGSYAAPQGLSRIYRFSYSQGKIQSTDITAEAGLPLSGVSIRGIGDVDQDGDLDLICLENKRLEIYLNDGQGKFRRADGALEGDGRGINYQSWGMAVVTDFDNDGIADIAANGRNFLKIYRGAGNGRFAYSNVRWAVRDVSAASVDDGLCFGDIDDDGDLDIIGYTAAGPRPRREVAVYRNDLPARNWLRVRPIGRPGNRGAAGAKIRIYQAGAGDQPAAKRLLWFEQVTIFDSQAVASYYALAETERHFGLGDHSRVDVAVEFYPSGKTVSRKDVPANTVLRVEE
;
A
#
# COMPACT_ATOMS: atom_id res chain seq x y z
N TYR A 1 -4.67 -14.11 -0.99
CA TYR A 1 -6.06 -13.65 -1.20
C TYR A 1 -6.90 -14.89 -1.41
N ASP A 2 -8.14 -14.95 -0.96
CA ASP A 2 -9.03 -16.11 -1.21
C ASP A 2 -9.71 -15.91 -2.58
N ALA A 3 -9.12 -16.46 -3.65
CA ALA A 3 -9.53 -16.15 -5.02
C ALA A 3 -10.67 -17.04 -5.52
N ASP A 4 -10.86 -18.23 -4.93
CA ASP A 4 -11.95 -19.15 -5.23
C ASP A 4 -13.02 -19.26 -4.15
N GLU A 5 -12.92 -18.44 -3.10
CA GLU A 5 -13.91 -18.23 -2.03
C GLU A 5 -14.14 -19.46 -1.15
N ASP A 6 -13.18 -20.38 -1.11
CA ASP A 6 -13.26 -21.61 -0.32
C ASP A 6 -12.95 -21.42 1.18
N GLY A 7 -12.55 -20.21 1.58
CA GLY A 7 -12.21 -19.85 2.94
C GLY A 7 -10.73 -20.03 3.29
N LEU A 8 -9.90 -20.43 2.33
CA LEU A 8 -8.47 -20.56 2.45
C LEU A 8 -7.76 -19.45 1.65
N LEU A 9 -6.64 -18.95 2.16
CA LEU A 9 -5.86 -17.96 1.43
C LEU A 9 -5.03 -18.62 0.33
N ASP A 10 -5.27 -18.23 -0.91
CA ASP A 10 -4.44 -18.59 -2.07
C ASP A 10 -3.16 -17.75 -2.16
N LEU A 11 -2.20 -18.27 -2.92
CA LEU A 11 -0.92 -17.63 -3.18
C LEU A 11 -0.81 -17.16 -4.63
N THR A 12 -0.23 -15.99 -4.83
CA THR A 12 0.39 -15.59 -6.10
C THR A 12 1.89 -15.55 -5.85
N MET A 13 2.66 -16.23 -6.72
CA MET A 13 4.11 -16.35 -6.60
C MET A 13 4.79 -15.94 -7.89
N THR A 14 6.04 -15.49 -7.80
CA THR A 14 6.79 -15.09 -8.98
C THR A 14 7.13 -16.27 -9.90
N HIS A 15 7.07 -16.04 -11.22
CA HIS A 15 7.33 -17.08 -12.23
C HIS A 15 8.21 -16.54 -13.38
N GLY A 16 9.40 -17.13 -13.64
CA GLY A 16 10.23 -16.79 -14.81
C GLY A 16 10.76 -15.34 -14.83
N ASP A 17 11.61 -14.98 -13.86
CA ASP A 17 12.22 -13.65 -13.70
C ASP A 17 11.19 -12.50 -13.55
N GLY A 18 10.21 -12.76 -12.69
CA GLY A 18 9.27 -11.76 -12.23
C GLY A 18 7.89 -11.85 -12.86
N GLY A 19 7.45 -12.99 -13.38
CA GLY A 19 6.03 -13.25 -13.68
C GLY A 19 5.17 -13.53 -12.46
N GLY A 20 3.95 -14.03 -12.65
CA GLY A 20 3.03 -14.48 -11.60
C GLY A 20 2.42 -15.84 -11.92
N GLN A 21 2.39 -16.74 -10.96
CA GLN A 21 1.59 -17.97 -10.97
C GLN A 21 0.70 -18.01 -9.74
N TRP A 22 -0.58 -18.31 -9.97
CA TRP A 22 -1.53 -18.54 -8.88
C TRP A 22 -1.47 -19.99 -8.41
N TRP A 23 -1.59 -20.17 -7.11
CA TRP A 23 -1.63 -21.46 -6.44
C TRP A 23 -2.84 -21.50 -5.52
N ARG A 24 -3.76 -22.43 -5.82
CA ARG A 24 -4.93 -22.63 -4.99
C ARG A 24 -4.52 -23.34 -3.70
N ASN A 25 -4.99 -22.82 -2.57
CA ASN A 25 -4.83 -23.47 -1.30
C ASN A 25 -5.76 -24.68 -1.22
N CYS A 26 -5.20 -25.86 -0.96
CA CYS A 26 -5.96 -27.08 -0.76
C CYS A 26 -5.56 -27.74 0.56
N SER A 27 -5.10 -26.92 1.51
CA SER A 27 -4.60 -27.36 2.81
C SER A 27 -5.71 -27.96 3.65
N GLN A 28 -5.32 -28.85 4.54
CA GLN A 28 -6.18 -29.44 5.57
C GLN A 28 -5.52 -29.22 6.93
N ALA A 29 -6.27 -29.38 8.02
CA ALA A 29 -5.71 -29.27 9.36
C ALA A 29 -4.48 -30.19 9.51
N GLY A 30 -3.34 -29.61 9.88
CA GLY A 30 -2.06 -30.33 10.02
C GLY A 30 -1.32 -30.64 8.72
N LYS A 31 -1.84 -30.24 7.54
CA LYS A 31 -1.18 -30.46 6.25
C LYS A 31 -1.33 -29.25 5.33
N LEU A 32 -0.21 -28.54 5.13
CA LEU A 32 -0.10 -27.49 4.13
C LEU A 32 -0.04 -28.09 2.72
N SER A 33 -0.88 -27.63 1.80
CA SER A 33 -0.92 -28.11 0.42
C SER A 33 -1.41 -27.02 -0.53
N PHE A 34 -0.69 -26.81 -1.62
CA PHE A 34 -1.05 -25.86 -2.67
C PHE A 34 -1.00 -26.52 -4.04
N GLN A 35 -1.98 -26.23 -4.88
CA GLN A 35 -2.07 -26.72 -6.25
C GLN A 35 -1.81 -25.58 -7.24
N PRO A 36 -0.83 -25.70 -8.16
CA PRO A 36 -0.61 -24.67 -9.17
C PRO A 36 -1.80 -24.60 -10.12
N THR A 37 -2.23 -23.39 -10.45
CA THR A 37 -3.25 -23.17 -11.49
C THR A 37 -2.58 -22.99 -12.87
N GLY A 38 -3.40 -22.98 -13.93
CA GLY A 38 -2.95 -22.65 -15.28
C GLY A 38 -2.75 -21.14 -15.51
N ILE A 39 -3.01 -20.30 -14.51
CA ILE A 39 -2.87 -18.85 -14.61
C ILE A 39 -1.40 -18.50 -14.38
N ILE A 40 -0.67 -18.33 -15.50
CA ILE A 40 0.73 -17.95 -15.53
C ILE A 40 0.88 -16.69 -16.37
N ARG A 41 1.67 -15.72 -15.88
CA ARG A 41 2.09 -14.52 -16.61
C ARG A 41 3.59 -14.37 -16.47
N GLY A 42 4.33 -14.15 -17.55
CA GLY A 42 5.77 -13.88 -17.48
C GLY A 42 6.05 -12.40 -17.20
N ALA A 43 7.18 -12.11 -16.55
CA ALA A 43 7.72 -10.76 -16.33
C ALA A 43 6.82 -9.75 -15.56
N ALA A 44 5.64 -10.13 -15.06
CA ALA A 44 4.75 -9.33 -14.21
C ALA A 44 5.15 -9.18 -12.71
N ARG A 45 6.08 -8.25 -12.41
CA ARG A 45 6.71 -8.11 -11.07
C ARG A 45 5.88 -7.36 -10.02
N ARG A 46 4.90 -6.62 -10.50
CA ARG A 46 4.11 -5.62 -9.78
C ARG A 46 2.64 -5.96 -10.05
N GLN A 47 1.83 -6.13 -9.01
CA GLN A 47 0.48 -6.69 -9.15
C GLN A 47 -0.51 -5.93 -8.26
N ALA A 48 -1.80 -6.01 -8.51
CA ALA A 48 -2.83 -5.55 -7.60
C ALA A 48 -4.07 -6.44 -7.66
N ILE A 49 -4.84 -6.46 -6.58
CA ILE A 49 -6.10 -7.16 -6.47
C ILE A 49 -7.17 -6.16 -6.07
N ILE A 50 -8.20 -6.00 -6.91
CA ILE A 50 -9.36 -5.13 -6.64
C ILE A 50 -10.51 -5.51 -7.58
N ASP A 51 -11.75 -5.30 -7.16
CA ASP A 51 -12.95 -5.47 -8.01
C ASP A 51 -13.14 -4.25 -8.93
N ILE A 52 -12.46 -4.23 -10.09
CA ILE A 52 -12.46 -3.06 -10.99
C ILE A 52 -13.80 -2.86 -11.70
N GLN A 53 -14.52 -3.95 -11.95
CA GLN A 53 -15.78 -3.94 -12.70
C GLN A 53 -17.02 -3.90 -11.79
N ARG A 54 -16.79 -3.94 -10.48
CA ARG A 54 -17.78 -3.87 -9.41
C ARG A 54 -18.80 -5.01 -9.41
N ASP A 55 -18.41 -6.18 -9.92
CA ASP A 55 -19.31 -7.34 -10.02
C ASP A 55 -19.27 -8.25 -8.79
N GLY A 56 -18.51 -7.87 -7.76
CA GLY A 56 -18.35 -8.62 -6.52
C GLY A 56 -17.29 -9.70 -6.60
N LYS A 57 -16.30 -9.54 -7.48
CA LYS A 57 -15.22 -10.50 -7.65
C LYS A 57 -13.90 -9.77 -7.75
N ALA A 58 -12.87 -10.35 -7.14
CA ALA A 58 -11.52 -9.84 -7.26
C ALA A 58 -11.03 -9.95 -8.69
N ASP A 59 -10.53 -8.85 -9.24
CA ASP A 59 -9.77 -8.82 -10.47
C ASP A 59 -8.27 -8.71 -10.16
N TRP A 60 -7.44 -9.23 -11.06
CA TRP A 60 -6.00 -9.24 -10.93
C TRP A 60 -5.35 -8.33 -11.98
N LEU A 61 -4.75 -7.26 -11.49
CA LEU A 61 -3.98 -6.32 -12.30
C LEU A 61 -2.51 -6.68 -12.19
N HIS A 62 -1.78 -6.60 -13.29
CA HIS A 62 -0.34 -6.79 -13.24
C HIS A 62 0.43 -6.01 -14.30
N GLY A 63 1.64 -5.58 -13.95
CA GLY A 63 2.55 -4.94 -14.89
C GLY A 63 3.04 -5.91 -15.97
N SER A 64 3.49 -5.35 -17.08
CA SER A 64 4.23 -6.02 -18.15
C SER A 64 5.29 -5.07 -18.72
N SER A 65 5.98 -5.45 -19.78
CA SER A 65 6.94 -4.58 -20.47
C SER A 65 6.30 -3.40 -21.20
N SER A 66 5.00 -3.47 -21.53
CA SER A 66 4.26 -2.45 -22.29
C SER A 66 3.23 -1.69 -21.47
N GLY A 67 2.77 -2.24 -20.34
CA GLY A 67 1.65 -1.63 -19.62
C GLY A 67 1.19 -2.39 -18.40
N ILE A 68 -0.07 -2.17 -18.04
CA ILE A 68 -0.76 -2.86 -16.95
C ILE A 68 -1.91 -3.65 -17.54
N HIS A 69 -1.91 -4.97 -17.34
CA HIS A 69 -2.94 -5.88 -17.83
C HIS A 69 -4.04 -6.04 -16.79
N PHE A 70 -5.26 -6.19 -17.28
CA PHE A 70 -6.47 -6.37 -16.48
C PHE A 70 -7.00 -7.79 -16.70
N ASN A 71 -6.88 -8.62 -15.67
CA ASN A 71 -7.39 -9.99 -15.69
C ASN A 71 -8.62 -10.07 -14.80
N ILE A 72 -9.76 -10.26 -15.44
CA ILE A 72 -11.07 -10.25 -14.79
C ILE A 72 -11.32 -11.59 -14.11
N GLY A 73 -11.68 -11.53 -12.83
CA GLY A 73 -11.97 -12.71 -12.01
C GLY A 73 -13.30 -13.35 -12.34
N ASP A 74 -13.36 -14.68 -12.33
CA ASP A 74 -14.62 -15.42 -12.46
C ASP A 74 -15.29 -15.72 -11.11
N GLY A 75 -14.58 -15.46 -10.00
CA GLY A 75 -15.01 -15.70 -8.62
C GLY A 75 -14.83 -17.16 -8.17
N LYS A 76 -14.04 -17.94 -8.91
CA LYS A 76 -13.74 -19.36 -8.69
C LYS A 76 -12.25 -19.64 -8.84
N GLY A 77 -11.42 -18.63 -8.60
CA GLY A 77 -9.97 -18.67 -8.77
C GLY A 77 -9.48 -18.57 -10.22
N GLY A 78 -10.38 -18.33 -11.18
CA GLY A 78 -10.06 -18.12 -12.59
C GLY A 78 -9.93 -16.63 -12.94
N PHE A 79 -8.98 -16.30 -13.82
CA PHE A 79 -8.78 -14.94 -14.33
C PHE A 79 -8.66 -14.93 -15.87
N VAL A 80 -9.38 -14.02 -16.52
CA VAL A 80 -9.36 -13.86 -17.98
C VAL A 80 -8.88 -12.46 -18.34
N GLU A 81 -7.83 -12.36 -19.16
CA GLU A 81 -7.33 -11.06 -19.63
C GLU A 81 -8.37 -10.37 -20.54
N ARG A 82 -8.71 -9.12 -20.22
CA ARG A 82 -9.71 -8.32 -20.96
C ARG A 82 -9.19 -6.98 -21.45
N GLY A 83 -7.89 -6.73 -21.31
CA GLY A 83 -7.25 -5.54 -21.86
C GLY A 83 -6.00 -5.14 -21.11
N MET A 84 -5.38 -4.08 -21.58
CA MET A 84 -4.26 -3.42 -20.91
C MET A 84 -4.34 -1.91 -21.09
N ILE A 85 -3.75 -1.18 -20.15
CA ILE A 85 -3.41 0.23 -20.32
C ILE A 85 -1.93 0.28 -20.68
N GLU A 86 -1.60 0.92 -21.80
CA GLU A 86 -0.21 1.18 -22.19
C GLU A 86 0.39 2.26 -21.28
N VAL A 87 1.55 1.96 -20.69
CA VAL A 87 2.22 2.87 -19.76
C VAL A 87 3.62 3.17 -20.26
N GLY A 88 3.80 4.38 -20.77
CA GLY A 88 5.07 4.88 -21.27
C GLY A 88 5.66 4.04 -22.41
N GLN A 89 6.96 4.24 -22.66
CA GLN A 89 7.69 3.42 -23.63
C GLN A 89 7.92 2.01 -23.08
N PRO A 90 7.96 0.97 -23.94
CA PRO A 90 8.29 -0.37 -23.50
C PRO A 90 9.62 -0.39 -22.75
N ALA A 91 9.59 -0.97 -21.54
CA ALA A 91 10.73 -1.03 -20.63
C ALA A 91 10.84 -2.44 -20.04
N ARG A 92 11.77 -2.67 -19.11
CA ARG A 92 11.69 -3.87 -18.25
C ARG A 92 10.30 -3.92 -17.60
N ALA A 93 9.78 -5.11 -17.35
CA ALA A 93 8.42 -5.34 -16.91
C ALA A 93 8.20 -5.00 -15.42
N GLU A 94 8.53 -3.76 -15.06
CA GLU A 94 8.51 -3.20 -13.71
C GLU A 94 7.59 -1.98 -13.74
N ARG A 95 6.29 -2.23 -13.59
CA ARG A 95 5.25 -1.19 -13.58
C ARG A 95 4.43 -1.28 -12.31
N LEU A 96 4.65 -0.34 -11.39
CA LEU A 96 3.81 -0.20 -10.21
C LEU A 96 2.34 -0.09 -10.64
N CYS A 97 1.44 -0.76 -9.90
CA CYS A 97 0.01 -0.82 -10.18
C CYS A 97 -0.75 -0.47 -8.90
N ILE A 98 -1.10 0.80 -8.68
CA ILE A 98 -1.84 1.23 -7.49
C ILE A 98 -3.24 1.64 -7.91
N PRO A 99 -4.27 0.80 -7.68
CA PRO A 99 -5.64 1.25 -7.75
C PRO A 99 -6.01 2.01 -6.47
N ALA A 100 -6.43 3.27 -6.59
CA ALA A 100 -6.81 4.12 -5.46
C ALA A 100 -7.85 5.16 -5.88
N ASP A 101 -8.77 5.52 -4.98
CA ASP A 101 -9.78 6.56 -5.19
C ASP A 101 -9.22 7.89 -4.73
N ILE A 102 -8.58 8.62 -5.64
CA ILE A 102 -7.80 9.81 -5.29
C ILE A 102 -8.62 11.11 -5.35
N ASP A 103 -9.81 11.09 -5.93
CA ASP A 103 -10.70 12.26 -6.01
C ASP A 103 -12.01 12.10 -5.22
N GLY A 104 -12.12 11.01 -4.46
CA GLY A 104 -13.22 10.77 -3.53
C GLY A 104 -14.55 10.45 -4.21
N ASP A 105 -14.57 10.22 -5.53
CA ASP A 105 -15.80 10.00 -6.29
C ASP A 105 -16.35 8.57 -6.17
N GLY A 106 -15.60 7.70 -5.48
CA GLY A 106 -15.94 6.30 -5.27
C GLY A 106 -15.43 5.37 -6.36
N GLN A 107 -14.82 5.88 -7.43
CA GLN A 107 -14.08 5.17 -8.47
C GLN A 107 -12.59 5.19 -8.17
N VAL A 108 -11.87 4.19 -8.67
CA VAL A 108 -10.44 4.10 -8.47
C VAL A 108 -9.72 4.53 -9.74
N GLU A 109 -8.74 5.40 -9.60
CA GLU A 109 -7.72 5.67 -10.59
C GLU A 109 -6.63 4.61 -10.50
N LEU A 110 -5.84 4.50 -11.57
CA LEU A 110 -4.65 3.67 -11.61
C LEU A 110 -3.41 4.53 -11.64
N LEU A 111 -2.67 4.55 -10.54
CA LEU A 111 -1.36 5.17 -10.45
C LEU A 111 -0.30 4.14 -10.85
N SER A 112 0.64 4.56 -11.67
CA SER A 112 1.71 3.72 -12.17
C SER A 112 3.05 4.44 -12.15
N GLU A 113 4.10 3.68 -11.92
CA GLU A 113 5.50 4.08 -12.00
C GLU A 113 6.25 3.07 -12.85
N TRP A 114 7.16 3.54 -13.71
CA TRP A 114 8.01 2.67 -14.52
C TRP A 114 9.40 3.29 -14.73
N GLY A 115 10.35 2.47 -15.16
CA GLY A 115 11.70 2.93 -15.45
C GLY A 115 12.75 1.85 -15.27
N SER A 116 14.02 2.26 -15.30
CA SER A 116 15.18 1.39 -15.05
C SER A 116 15.80 1.69 -13.69
N TYR A 117 16.52 0.71 -13.13
CA TYR A 117 17.23 0.80 -11.84
C TYR A 117 18.12 2.03 -11.67
N ALA A 118 18.60 2.58 -12.79
CA ALA A 118 19.50 3.72 -12.84
C ALA A 118 18.88 4.94 -13.55
N ALA A 119 17.58 4.92 -13.84
CA ALA A 119 16.91 6.05 -14.46
C ALA A 119 17.07 7.28 -13.56
N PRO A 120 17.68 8.38 -14.05
CA PRO A 120 17.95 9.57 -13.25
C PRO A 120 16.67 10.37 -12.97
N GLN A 121 15.61 10.12 -13.73
CA GLN A 121 14.31 10.78 -13.62
C GLN A 121 13.23 9.72 -13.41
N GLY A 122 12.36 9.93 -12.42
CA GLY A 122 11.20 9.08 -12.21
C GLY A 122 10.18 9.26 -13.32
N LEU A 123 9.42 8.21 -13.61
CA LEU A 123 8.33 8.25 -14.58
C LEU A 123 7.08 7.68 -13.92
N SER A 124 6.07 8.53 -13.74
CA SER A 124 4.78 8.13 -13.19
C SER A 124 3.63 8.59 -14.06
N ARG A 125 2.53 7.85 -14.03
CA ARG A 125 1.26 8.22 -14.65
C ARG A 125 0.11 7.93 -13.74
N ILE A 126 -0.94 8.73 -13.87
CA ILE A 126 -2.25 8.50 -13.27
C ILE A 126 -3.25 8.35 -14.41
N TYR A 127 -4.00 7.26 -14.40
CA TYR A 127 -5.03 6.99 -15.38
C TYR A 127 -6.39 6.92 -14.71
N ARG A 128 -7.35 7.69 -15.24
CA ARG A 128 -8.76 7.32 -15.11
C ARG A 128 -9.05 6.22 -16.11
N PHE A 129 -9.77 5.20 -15.69
CA PHE A 129 -10.12 4.10 -16.57
C PHE A 129 -11.55 3.63 -16.34
N SER A 130 -12.11 2.98 -17.35
CA SER A 130 -13.41 2.32 -17.26
C SER A 130 -13.37 0.98 -17.97
N TYR A 131 -14.17 0.04 -17.47
CA TYR A 131 -14.38 -1.25 -18.10
C TYR A 131 -15.80 -1.31 -18.66
N SER A 132 -15.92 -1.36 -19.98
CA SER A 132 -17.22 -1.50 -20.63
C SER A 132 -17.13 -2.40 -21.85
N GLN A 133 -18.15 -3.23 -22.05
CA GLN A 133 -18.26 -4.16 -23.20
C GLN A 133 -17.02 -5.03 -23.42
N GLY A 134 -16.36 -5.45 -22.34
CA GLY A 134 -15.16 -6.30 -22.40
C GLY A 134 -13.89 -5.57 -22.82
N LYS A 135 -13.85 -4.23 -22.74
CA LYS A 135 -12.69 -3.40 -23.09
C LYS A 135 -12.38 -2.41 -21.98
N ILE A 136 -11.09 -2.19 -21.77
CA ILE A 136 -10.58 -1.11 -20.93
C ILE A 136 -10.43 0.14 -21.79
N GLN A 137 -11.00 1.25 -21.32
CA GLN A 137 -10.75 2.59 -21.83
C GLN A 137 -9.99 3.35 -20.76
N SER A 138 -9.01 4.18 -21.15
CA SER A 138 -8.23 4.95 -20.18
C SER A 138 -7.90 6.33 -20.72
N THR A 139 -7.72 7.28 -19.80
CA THR A 139 -7.24 8.64 -20.05
C THR A 139 -6.12 8.93 -19.07
N ASP A 140 -4.96 9.35 -19.61
CA ASP A 140 -3.86 9.86 -18.79
C ASP A 140 -4.24 11.23 -18.23
N ILE A 141 -4.43 11.30 -16.91
CA ILE A 141 -4.81 12.52 -16.18
C ILE A 141 -3.63 13.09 -15.38
N THR A 142 -2.39 12.64 -15.62
CA THR A 142 -1.23 13.00 -14.78
C THR A 142 -1.01 14.51 -14.66
N ALA A 143 -1.05 15.23 -15.78
CA ALA A 143 -0.91 16.68 -15.79
C ALA A 143 -2.15 17.38 -15.21
N GLU A 144 -3.34 16.82 -15.43
CA GLU A 144 -4.59 17.31 -14.85
C GLU A 144 -4.57 17.19 -13.32
N ALA A 145 -3.97 16.12 -12.80
CA ALA A 145 -3.77 15.85 -11.37
C ALA A 145 -2.62 16.67 -10.75
N GLY A 146 -1.98 17.59 -11.50
CA GLY A 146 -0.93 18.46 -10.97
C GLY A 146 0.47 17.83 -10.90
N LEU A 147 0.65 16.62 -11.43
CA LEU A 147 1.97 15.97 -11.47
C LEU A 147 2.72 16.24 -12.79
N PRO A 148 4.05 16.38 -12.74
CA PRO A 148 4.85 16.48 -13.96
C PRO A 148 4.87 15.14 -14.72
N LEU A 149 4.95 15.21 -16.06
CA LEU A 149 5.02 14.02 -16.91
C LEU A 149 6.38 13.31 -16.88
N SER A 150 7.38 13.87 -16.21
CA SER A 150 8.69 13.26 -15.97
C SER A 150 9.35 13.85 -14.72
N GLY A 151 10.31 13.12 -14.16
CA GLY A 151 11.08 13.54 -12.99
C GLY A 151 10.55 13.01 -11.65
N VAL A 152 9.32 12.49 -11.62
CA VAL A 152 8.64 12.01 -10.41
C VAL A 152 8.33 10.52 -10.50
N SER A 153 8.77 9.74 -9.50
CA SER A 153 8.35 8.35 -9.28
C SER A 153 7.47 8.26 -8.04
N ILE A 154 6.23 7.82 -8.18
CA ILE A 154 5.36 7.48 -7.04
C ILE A 154 5.96 6.24 -6.35
N ARG A 155 6.09 6.31 -5.01
CA ARG A 155 6.66 5.24 -4.18
C ARG A 155 5.68 4.71 -3.14
N GLY A 156 4.75 5.55 -2.71
CA GLY A 156 3.70 5.19 -1.76
C GLY A 156 2.52 6.13 -1.86
N ILE A 157 1.43 5.72 -1.22
CA ILE A 157 0.19 6.47 -1.09
C ILE A 157 -0.31 6.33 0.35
N GLY A 158 -0.94 7.37 0.88
CA GLY A 158 -1.55 7.39 2.21
C GLY A 158 -1.85 8.82 2.65
N ASP A 159 -2.68 8.97 3.68
CA ASP A 159 -3.05 10.26 4.27
C ASP A 159 -1.91 10.74 5.19
N VAL A 160 -1.03 11.60 4.68
CA VAL A 160 0.20 11.98 5.39
C VAL A 160 0.04 13.20 6.28
N ASP A 161 -1.00 14.00 6.06
CA ASP A 161 -1.32 15.15 6.91
C ASP A 161 -2.60 14.97 7.76
N GLN A 162 -3.22 13.80 7.67
CA GLN A 162 -4.39 13.37 8.43
C GLN A 162 -5.64 14.21 8.13
N ASP A 163 -5.78 14.68 6.88
CA ASP A 163 -6.91 15.49 6.42
C ASP A 163 -8.06 14.67 5.82
N GLY A 164 -7.83 13.38 5.57
CA GLY A 164 -8.82 12.45 5.04
C GLY A 164 -8.72 12.18 3.55
N ASP A 165 -7.70 12.71 2.88
CA ASP A 165 -7.43 12.49 1.47
C ASP A 165 -6.16 11.65 1.27
N LEU A 166 -6.05 10.97 0.12
CA LEU A 166 -4.87 10.17 -0.19
C LEU A 166 -3.78 11.06 -0.81
N ASP A 167 -2.62 11.14 -0.16
CA ASP A 167 -1.43 11.84 -0.63
C ASP A 167 -0.41 10.89 -1.27
N LEU A 168 0.59 11.47 -1.94
CA LEU A 168 1.65 10.70 -2.57
C LEU A 168 3.01 10.94 -1.90
N ILE A 169 3.72 9.84 -1.70
CA ILE A 169 5.15 9.87 -1.38
C ILE A 169 5.90 9.58 -2.68
N CYS A 170 6.62 10.58 -3.14
CA CYS A 170 7.29 10.59 -4.43
C CYS A 170 8.80 10.61 -4.27
N LEU A 171 9.51 10.13 -5.29
CA LEU A 171 10.93 10.38 -5.47
C LEU A 171 11.12 11.37 -6.61
N GLU A 172 11.72 12.52 -6.32
CA GLU A 172 12.09 13.56 -7.28
C GLU A 172 13.58 13.89 -7.11
N ASN A 173 14.37 13.86 -8.19
CA ASN A 173 15.79 14.22 -8.16
C ASN A 173 16.60 13.54 -7.03
N LYS A 174 16.36 12.24 -6.81
CA LYS A 174 17.01 11.45 -5.74
C LYS A 174 16.65 11.89 -4.31
N ARG A 175 15.53 12.57 -4.12
CA ARG A 175 14.98 12.94 -2.81
C ARG A 175 13.56 12.46 -2.69
N LEU A 176 13.18 12.04 -1.48
CA LEU A 176 11.78 11.80 -1.18
C LEU A 176 11.09 13.15 -1.04
N GLU A 177 9.91 13.27 -1.61
CA GLU A 177 9.09 14.46 -1.62
C GLU A 177 7.63 14.06 -1.35
N ILE A 178 6.88 14.94 -0.69
CA ILE A 178 5.45 14.76 -0.42
C ILE A 178 4.64 15.59 -1.42
N TYR A 179 3.58 14.99 -1.93
CA TYR A 179 2.58 15.65 -2.76
C TYR A 179 1.23 15.52 -2.08
N LEU A 180 0.73 16.66 -1.56
CA LEU A 180 -0.56 16.72 -0.88
C LEU A 180 -1.68 16.81 -1.90
N ASN A 181 -2.74 16.04 -1.67
CA ASN A 181 -3.98 16.07 -2.42
C ASN A 181 -4.91 17.16 -1.88
N ASP A 182 -5.87 17.61 -2.68
CA ASP A 182 -6.91 18.56 -2.28
C ASP A 182 -8.29 17.90 -2.14
N GLY A 183 -8.30 16.57 -2.05
CA GLY A 183 -9.49 15.72 -2.05
C GLY A 183 -10.18 15.58 -3.40
N GLN A 184 -9.69 16.25 -4.45
CA GLN A 184 -10.24 16.18 -5.82
C GLN A 184 -9.21 15.63 -6.82
N GLY A 185 -8.20 14.92 -6.31
CA GLY A 185 -7.11 14.35 -7.10
C GLY A 185 -6.18 15.40 -7.68
N LYS A 186 -6.08 16.60 -7.09
CA LYS A 186 -5.08 17.61 -7.49
C LYS A 186 -3.94 17.64 -6.48
N PHE A 187 -2.79 17.19 -6.93
CA PHE A 187 -1.59 17.10 -6.12
C PHE A 187 -0.73 18.35 -6.22
N ARG A 188 -0.23 18.82 -5.07
CA ARG A 188 0.77 19.88 -4.97
C ARG A 188 1.95 19.45 -4.11
N ARG A 189 3.17 19.69 -4.60
CA ARG A 189 4.38 19.42 -3.81
C ARG A 189 4.39 20.24 -2.52
N ALA A 190 4.62 19.57 -1.39
CA ALA A 190 4.82 20.18 -0.09
C ALA A 190 6.32 20.39 0.15
N ASP A 191 6.84 21.52 -0.35
CA ASP A 191 8.26 21.86 -0.25
C ASP A 191 8.75 21.86 1.22
N GLY A 192 9.79 21.06 1.49
CA GLY A 192 10.36 20.94 2.83
C GLY A 192 9.50 20.19 3.83
N ALA A 193 8.54 19.37 3.38
CA ALA A 193 7.79 18.47 4.25
C ALA A 193 8.69 17.47 4.98
N LEU A 194 9.74 16.99 4.31
CA LEU A 194 10.71 16.03 4.84
C LEU A 194 12.02 16.74 5.22
N GLU A 195 12.38 16.69 6.50
CA GLU A 195 13.56 17.35 7.05
C GLU A 195 14.54 16.37 7.70
N GLY A 196 15.77 16.84 7.96
CA GLY A 196 16.77 16.10 8.73
C GLY A 196 17.57 15.06 7.94
N ASP A 197 17.15 14.73 6.72
CA ASP A 197 17.91 13.85 5.84
C ASP A 197 18.66 14.65 4.76
N GLY A 198 19.97 14.81 4.96
CA GLY A 198 20.85 15.49 4.01
C GLY A 198 21.39 14.60 2.88
N ARG A 199 21.01 13.32 2.83
CA ARG A 199 21.63 12.33 1.92
C ARG A 199 20.70 11.98 0.76
N GLY A 200 21.17 12.23 -0.46
CA GLY A 200 20.47 11.79 -1.66
C GLY A 200 20.34 10.27 -1.73
N ILE A 201 19.27 9.81 -2.39
CA ILE A 201 18.96 8.40 -2.61
C ILE A 201 19.65 7.91 -3.88
N ASN A 202 20.45 6.86 -3.76
CA ASN A 202 21.00 6.14 -4.91
C ASN A 202 20.39 4.75 -4.95
N TYR A 203 19.99 4.29 -6.14
CA TYR A 203 19.35 2.99 -6.38
C TYR A 203 18.01 2.83 -5.65
N GLN A 204 17.04 3.57 -6.15
CA GLN A 204 15.65 3.60 -5.71
C GLN A 204 14.84 2.32 -5.98
N SER A 205 15.30 1.47 -6.91
CA SER A 205 14.43 0.46 -7.49
C SER A 205 13.95 -0.60 -6.49
N TRP A 206 12.74 -1.12 -6.76
CA TRP A 206 11.92 -2.07 -5.99
C TRP A 206 11.40 -1.59 -4.64
N GLY A 207 12.03 -0.59 -4.04
CA GLY A 207 11.57 0.03 -2.82
C GLY A 207 10.22 0.73 -2.95
N MET A 208 9.55 0.87 -1.82
CA MET A 208 8.26 1.52 -1.67
C MET A 208 8.29 2.45 -0.46
N ALA A 209 7.24 3.25 -0.34
CA ALA A 209 6.96 4.01 0.86
C ALA A 209 5.60 3.60 1.44
N VAL A 210 5.51 3.61 2.76
CA VAL A 210 4.30 3.33 3.52
C VAL A 210 4.04 4.46 4.51
N VAL A 211 2.76 4.66 4.83
CA VAL A 211 2.29 5.55 5.89
C VAL A 211 1.73 4.67 7.00
N THR A 212 2.23 4.86 8.22
CA THR A 212 1.76 4.16 9.42
C THR A 212 2.26 4.91 10.65
N ASP A 213 1.84 4.53 11.86
CA ASP A 213 2.33 5.13 13.11
C ASP A 213 3.24 4.12 13.81
N PHE A 214 4.55 4.34 13.79
CA PHE A 214 5.48 3.40 14.41
C PHE A 214 5.57 3.62 15.91
N ASP A 215 5.45 4.85 16.41
CA ASP A 215 5.57 5.13 17.85
C ASP A 215 4.24 5.34 18.59
N ASN A 216 3.15 5.05 17.89
CA ASN A 216 1.77 5.10 18.35
C ASN A 216 1.37 6.48 18.92
N ASP A 217 2.02 7.58 18.52
CA ASP A 217 1.75 8.91 19.07
C ASP A 217 0.47 9.57 18.52
N GLY A 218 -0.19 8.92 17.55
CA GLY A 218 -1.39 9.39 16.87
C GLY A 218 -1.12 10.24 15.64
N ILE A 219 0.14 10.34 15.19
CA ILE A 219 0.56 11.10 14.02
C ILE A 219 1.15 10.13 12.99
N ALA A 220 0.81 10.34 11.72
CA ALA A 220 1.39 9.57 10.62
C ALA A 220 2.92 9.69 10.57
N ASP A 221 3.60 8.56 10.46
CA ASP A 221 5.02 8.40 10.11
C ASP A 221 5.16 7.85 8.69
N ILE A 222 6.38 7.92 8.15
CA ILE A 222 6.72 7.36 6.84
C ILE A 222 7.92 6.44 6.96
N ALA A 223 7.78 5.23 6.44
CA ALA A 223 8.92 4.37 6.11
C ALA A 223 9.07 4.26 4.60
N ALA A 224 10.26 4.53 4.09
CA ALA A 224 10.60 4.41 2.68
C ALA A 224 11.91 3.64 2.52
N ASN A 225 11.90 2.63 1.66
CA ASN A 225 13.09 1.83 1.39
C ASN A 225 13.46 1.83 -0.09
N GLY A 226 14.63 1.27 -0.38
CA GLY A 226 15.10 0.93 -1.72
C GLY A 226 16.27 -0.04 -1.62
N ARG A 227 17.01 -0.23 -2.70
CA ARG A 227 18.05 -1.27 -2.75
C ARG A 227 19.15 -1.12 -1.68
N ASN A 228 19.44 0.10 -1.25
CA ASN A 228 20.55 0.38 -0.32
C ASN A 228 20.18 1.38 0.79
N PHE A 229 18.89 1.64 1.03
CA PHE A 229 18.47 2.61 2.05
C PHE A 229 17.16 2.17 2.71
N LEU A 230 17.04 2.51 3.99
CA LEU A 230 15.80 2.44 4.76
C LEU A 230 15.69 3.76 5.52
N LYS A 231 14.71 4.57 5.17
CA LYS A 231 14.50 5.89 5.77
C LYS A 231 13.17 5.89 6.50
N ILE A 232 13.24 6.22 7.78
CA ILE A 232 12.11 6.39 8.66
C ILE A 232 12.03 7.88 8.98
N TYR A 233 10.87 8.46 8.72
CA TYR A 233 10.56 9.83 9.08
C TYR A 233 9.40 9.83 10.05
N ARG A 234 9.64 10.42 11.22
CA ARG A 234 8.61 10.57 12.23
C ARG A 234 7.76 11.80 11.92
N GLY A 235 6.45 11.68 12.06
CA GLY A 235 5.50 12.76 11.94
C GLY A 235 5.68 13.84 13.00
N ALA A 236 5.42 15.08 12.59
CA ALA A 236 5.25 16.24 13.47
C ALA A 236 3.85 16.87 13.31
N GLY A 237 2.96 16.22 12.55
CA GLY A 237 1.61 16.68 12.21
C GLY A 237 1.58 17.62 11.01
N ASN A 238 0.39 17.77 10.40
CA ASN A 238 0.13 18.62 9.23
C ASN A 238 1.11 18.37 8.06
N GLY A 239 1.44 17.10 7.79
CA GLY A 239 2.29 16.71 6.66
C GLY A 239 3.77 17.09 6.83
N ARG A 240 4.25 17.30 8.06
CA ARG A 240 5.66 17.59 8.36
C ARG A 240 6.33 16.40 9.03
N PHE A 241 7.57 16.14 8.63
CA PHE A 241 8.26 14.89 8.91
C PHE A 241 9.75 15.12 9.19
N ALA A 242 10.30 14.42 10.18
CA ALA A 242 11.71 14.49 10.56
C ALA A 242 12.39 13.13 10.49
N TYR A 243 13.54 13.08 9.80
CA TYR A 243 14.36 11.88 9.71
C TYR A 243 14.73 11.33 11.10
N SER A 244 14.38 10.07 11.37
CA SER A 244 14.38 9.53 12.73
C SER A 244 15.23 8.27 12.93
N ASN A 245 15.78 7.67 11.88
CA ASN A 245 16.64 6.48 11.99
C ASN A 245 17.70 6.55 13.09
N VAL A 246 18.45 7.66 13.18
CA VAL A 246 19.52 7.80 14.21
C VAL A 246 18.92 7.81 15.61
N ARG A 247 17.79 8.51 15.78
CA ARG A 247 17.08 8.62 17.06
C ARG A 247 16.45 7.27 17.46
N TRP A 248 15.96 6.51 16.50
CA TRP A 248 15.31 5.21 16.70
C TRP A 248 16.26 4.02 16.52
N ALA A 249 17.57 4.27 16.38
CA ALA A 249 18.59 3.26 16.15
C ALA A 249 18.33 2.32 14.95
N VAL A 250 17.53 2.75 13.97
CA VAL A 250 17.27 2.01 12.72
C VAL A 250 18.40 2.26 11.74
N ARG A 251 19.06 1.20 11.26
CA ARG A 251 20.13 1.39 10.26
C ARG A 251 19.53 1.82 8.94
N ASP A 252 20.16 2.83 8.32
CA ASP A 252 19.80 3.26 6.97
C ASP A 252 20.37 2.30 5.93
N VAL A 253 19.81 1.10 5.93
CA VAL A 253 20.24 -0.02 5.11
C VAL A 253 18.99 -0.84 4.79
N SER A 254 18.81 -1.10 3.50
CA SER A 254 17.87 -2.09 2.99
C SER A 254 18.57 -2.84 1.86
N ALA A 255 18.02 -3.96 1.44
CA ALA A 255 18.50 -4.74 0.30
C ALA A 255 17.44 -4.90 -0.80
N ALA A 256 16.35 -4.10 -0.79
CA ALA A 256 15.18 -4.27 -1.66
C ALA A 256 15.59 -4.56 -3.11
N SER A 257 15.46 -5.83 -3.52
CA SER A 257 15.94 -6.34 -4.79
C SER A 257 15.25 -7.66 -5.16
N VAL A 258 15.61 -8.29 -6.28
CA VAL A 258 14.98 -9.51 -6.83
C VAL A 258 14.96 -10.71 -5.85
N ASP A 259 15.50 -10.60 -4.63
CA ASP A 259 15.48 -11.66 -3.61
C ASP A 259 15.19 -11.15 -2.18
N ASP A 260 14.86 -9.86 -1.98
CA ASP A 260 14.98 -9.22 -0.65
C ASP A 260 13.81 -8.25 -0.33
N GLY A 261 13.31 -8.32 0.91
CA GLY A 261 12.22 -7.49 1.45
C GLY A 261 12.46 -6.88 2.83
N LEU A 262 11.56 -5.97 3.20
CA LEU A 262 11.33 -5.38 4.52
C LEU A 262 9.90 -5.78 4.92
N CYS A 263 9.66 -6.06 6.20
CA CYS A 263 8.31 -6.12 6.75
C CYS A 263 8.27 -5.40 8.09
N PHE A 264 7.09 -4.96 8.50
CA PHE A 264 6.83 -4.50 9.85
C PHE A 264 5.51 -5.11 10.32
N GLY A 265 5.36 -5.18 11.63
CA GLY A 265 4.24 -5.79 12.31
C GLY A 265 4.54 -5.85 13.79
N ASP A 266 3.54 -6.10 14.60
CA ASP A 266 3.73 -6.34 16.03
C ASP A 266 4.13 -7.80 16.23
N ILE A 267 5.44 -8.06 16.31
CA ILE A 267 5.98 -9.42 16.24
C ILE A 267 5.89 -10.11 17.61
N ASP A 268 5.92 -9.35 18.69
CA ASP A 268 5.83 -9.86 20.05
C ASP A 268 4.50 -9.58 20.78
N ASP A 269 3.51 -9.04 20.06
CA ASP A 269 2.11 -8.83 20.48
C ASP A 269 1.99 -7.83 21.64
N ASP A 270 2.82 -6.78 21.63
CA ASP A 270 2.88 -5.75 22.68
C ASP A 270 2.16 -4.44 22.32
N GLY A 271 1.73 -4.33 21.06
CA GLY A 271 0.92 -3.23 20.56
C GLY A 271 1.64 -2.16 19.75
N ASP A 272 2.95 -2.24 19.57
CA ASP A 272 3.68 -1.38 18.65
C ASP A 272 4.19 -2.13 17.41
N LEU A 273 4.65 -1.38 16.41
CA LEU A 273 5.12 -1.97 15.16
C LEU A 273 6.64 -2.15 15.20
N ASP A 274 7.09 -3.39 15.10
CA ASP A 274 8.48 -3.76 14.88
C ASP A 274 8.87 -3.69 13.41
N ILE A 275 10.16 -3.61 13.12
CA ILE A 275 10.68 -3.64 11.75
C ILE A 275 11.60 -4.85 11.58
N ILE A 276 11.35 -5.68 10.56
CA ILE A 276 12.29 -6.69 10.07
C ILE A 276 13.00 -6.14 8.83
N GLY A 277 14.32 -5.99 8.93
CA GLY A 277 15.14 -5.46 7.84
C GLY A 277 16.54 -6.05 7.79
N TYR A 278 17.46 -5.38 7.09
CA TYR A 278 18.84 -5.86 6.90
C TYR A 278 19.84 -5.09 7.76
N THR A 279 20.93 -5.75 8.11
CA THR A 279 22.03 -5.12 8.86
C THR A 279 23.16 -4.60 7.97
N ALA A 280 23.20 -5.01 6.69
CA ALA A 280 24.21 -4.63 5.69
C ALA A 280 23.65 -4.62 4.25
N ALA A 281 24.16 -3.72 3.40
CA ALA A 281 23.89 -3.64 1.96
C ALA A 281 25.19 -3.65 1.13
N GLY A 282 25.10 -3.91 -0.17
CA GLY A 282 26.23 -3.91 -1.10
C GLY A 282 26.06 -4.84 -2.29
N PRO A 283 27.10 -5.03 -3.14
CA PRO A 283 27.03 -5.95 -4.28
C PRO A 283 27.08 -7.44 -3.88
N ARG A 284 27.62 -7.76 -2.70
CA ARG A 284 27.68 -9.12 -2.10
C ARG A 284 27.70 -9.06 -0.56
N PRO A 285 26.70 -8.45 0.09
CA PRO A 285 26.69 -8.38 1.55
C PRO A 285 26.53 -9.80 2.11
N ARG A 286 27.13 -10.07 3.28
CA ARG A 286 26.59 -11.13 4.14
C ARG A 286 25.22 -10.63 4.59
N ARG A 287 24.16 -11.12 3.95
CA ARG A 287 22.78 -10.73 4.24
C ARG A 287 22.41 -11.30 5.60
N GLU A 288 22.42 -10.47 6.62
CA GLU A 288 21.88 -10.77 7.93
C GLU A 288 20.58 -9.97 8.10
N VAL A 289 19.53 -10.67 8.49
CA VAL A 289 18.25 -10.06 8.87
C VAL A 289 18.35 -9.61 10.33
N ALA A 290 17.84 -8.42 10.62
CA ALA A 290 17.63 -7.92 11.96
C ALA A 290 16.14 -7.66 12.20
N VAL A 291 15.73 -7.93 13.43
CA VAL A 291 14.49 -7.40 13.99
C VAL A 291 14.86 -6.18 14.82
N TYR A 292 14.38 -5.02 14.38
CA TYR A 292 14.36 -3.80 15.17
C TYR A 292 13.09 -3.87 16.01
N ARG A 293 13.21 -4.39 17.24
CA ARG A 293 12.11 -4.33 18.17
C ARG A 293 11.87 -2.89 18.60
N ASN A 294 10.63 -2.49 18.58
CA ASN A 294 10.22 -1.20 19.05
C ASN A 294 9.93 -1.32 20.55
N ASP A 295 10.70 -0.56 21.35
CA ASP A 295 10.59 -0.54 22.82
C ASP A 295 10.35 0.92 23.26
N LEU A 296 9.72 1.73 22.40
CA LEU A 296 9.35 3.10 22.73
C LEU A 296 8.27 3.10 23.83
N PRO A 297 8.08 4.22 24.57
CA PRO A 297 7.06 4.26 25.61
C PRO A 297 5.68 3.95 25.04
N ALA A 298 5.05 2.88 25.55
CA ALA A 298 3.76 2.41 25.07
C ALA A 298 2.71 3.53 25.00
N ARG A 299 1.98 3.56 23.88
CA ARG A 299 0.83 4.43 23.63
C ARG A 299 -0.35 3.58 23.19
N ASN A 300 -1.52 4.23 23.06
CA ASN A 300 -2.72 3.54 22.64
C ASN A 300 -2.64 3.18 21.15
N TRP A 301 -3.17 2.02 20.78
CA TRP A 301 -3.27 1.59 19.39
C TRP A 301 -4.65 1.01 19.08
N LEU A 302 -4.94 0.79 17.80
CA LEU A 302 -6.10 0.03 17.34
C LEU A 302 -5.72 -0.73 16.08
N ARG A 303 -6.06 -2.02 16.02
CA ARG A 303 -6.04 -2.77 14.76
C ARG A 303 -7.45 -2.90 14.23
N VAL A 304 -7.66 -2.58 12.95
CA VAL A 304 -8.94 -2.77 12.28
C VAL A 304 -8.78 -3.81 11.19
N ARG A 305 -9.57 -4.88 11.27
CA ARG A 305 -9.68 -5.91 10.24
C ARG A 305 -11.01 -5.75 9.49
N PRO A 306 -11.04 -5.07 8.33
CA PRO A 306 -12.20 -5.08 7.47
C PRO A 306 -12.32 -6.45 6.77
N ILE A 307 -13.53 -6.98 6.70
CA ILE A 307 -13.86 -8.24 6.04
C ILE A 307 -14.99 -7.93 5.05
N GLY A 308 -14.65 -7.87 3.78
CA GLY A 308 -15.62 -7.59 2.72
C GLY A 308 -16.50 -8.80 2.40
N ARG A 309 -17.51 -8.58 1.56
CA ARG A 309 -18.38 -9.64 1.00
C ARG A 309 -17.59 -10.73 0.24
N PRO A 310 -18.21 -11.90 -0.04
CA PRO A 310 -17.62 -12.88 -0.94
C PRO A 310 -17.19 -12.25 -2.27
N GLY A 311 -15.99 -12.61 -2.71
CA GLY A 311 -15.25 -12.11 -3.85
C GLY A 311 -14.45 -10.83 -3.57
N ASN A 312 -14.66 -10.19 -2.41
CA ASN A 312 -13.77 -9.15 -1.89
C ASN A 312 -13.45 -9.31 -0.38
N ARG A 313 -13.21 -10.53 0.10
CA ARG A 313 -12.95 -10.80 1.54
C ARG A 313 -11.75 -10.03 2.10
N GLY A 314 -10.75 -9.73 1.27
CA GLY A 314 -9.62 -8.88 1.63
C GLY A 314 -9.95 -7.39 1.76
N ALA A 315 -11.21 -7.00 1.52
CA ALA A 315 -11.71 -5.62 1.57
C ALA A 315 -10.90 -4.64 0.70
N ALA A 316 -10.42 -5.09 -0.46
CA ALA A 316 -9.68 -4.23 -1.39
C ALA A 316 -10.53 -3.01 -1.77
N GLY A 317 -9.94 -1.82 -1.65
CA GLY A 317 -10.56 -0.52 -1.89
C GLY A 317 -11.40 0.01 -0.74
N ALA A 318 -11.63 -0.75 0.36
CA ALA A 318 -12.40 -0.25 1.50
C ALA A 318 -11.70 0.94 2.16
N LYS A 319 -12.47 1.89 2.69
CA LYS A 319 -11.97 3.10 3.35
C LYS A 319 -12.24 3.02 4.84
N ILE A 320 -11.19 3.06 5.65
CA ILE A 320 -11.25 3.06 7.11
C ILE A 320 -11.08 4.50 7.58
N ARG A 321 -11.97 4.95 8.45
CA ARG A 321 -11.90 6.27 9.11
C ARG A 321 -12.00 6.09 10.61
N ILE A 322 -11.05 6.66 11.34
CA ILE A 322 -11.05 6.71 12.80
C ILE A 322 -11.32 8.14 13.23
N TYR A 323 -12.30 8.31 14.10
CA TYR A 323 -12.68 9.60 14.65
C TYR A 323 -12.49 9.63 16.16
N GLN A 324 -12.30 10.83 16.69
CA GLN A 324 -12.40 11.06 18.12
C GLN A 324 -13.77 10.61 18.64
N ALA A 325 -13.78 9.80 19.70
CA ALA A 325 -15.02 9.31 20.30
C ALA A 325 -15.88 10.46 20.88
N GLY A 326 -17.20 10.27 20.86
CA GLY A 326 -18.15 11.13 21.57
C GLY A 326 -18.70 12.31 20.76
N ALA A 327 -18.40 12.41 19.47
CA ALA A 327 -18.92 13.45 18.57
C ALA A 327 -20.41 13.27 18.18
N GLY A 328 -21.04 12.14 18.54
CA GLY A 328 -22.42 11.84 18.17
C GLY A 328 -22.60 11.55 16.67
N ASP A 329 -23.83 11.66 16.16
CA ASP A 329 -24.15 11.37 14.75
C ASP A 329 -24.00 12.58 13.80
N GLN A 330 -23.52 13.73 14.30
CA GLN A 330 -23.33 14.91 13.45
C GLN A 330 -21.95 14.88 12.76
N PRO A 331 -21.89 14.80 11.41
CA PRO A 331 -20.61 14.65 10.68
C PRO A 331 -19.63 15.81 10.90
N ALA A 332 -20.14 17.05 11.00
CA ALA A 332 -19.32 18.25 11.17
C ALA A 332 -18.63 18.35 12.56
N ALA A 333 -19.03 17.52 13.53
CA ALA A 333 -18.43 17.47 14.87
C ALA A 333 -17.39 16.35 15.00
N LYS A 334 -17.28 15.45 14.02
CA LYS A 334 -16.35 14.32 14.07
C LYS A 334 -14.96 14.78 13.65
N ARG A 335 -14.04 14.89 14.61
CA ARG A 335 -12.62 15.08 14.33
C ARG A 335 -12.04 13.77 13.79
N LEU A 336 -11.61 13.77 12.53
CA LEU A 336 -10.84 12.68 11.94
C LEU A 336 -9.48 12.58 12.64
N LEU A 337 -9.08 11.35 12.92
CA LEU A 337 -7.76 11.01 13.47
C LEU A 337 -6.96 10.20 12.45
N TRP A 338 -7.61 9.30 11.71
CA TRP A 338 -6.98 8.51 10.66
C TRP A 338 -7.91 8.28 9.50
N PHE A 339 -7.34 8.24 8.31
CA PHE A 339 -7.95 7.68 7.12
C PHE A 339 -6.95 6.76 6.41
N GLU A 340 -7.44 5.61 5.97
CA GLU A 340 -6.68 4.69 5.12
C GLU A 340 -7.63 4.05 4.09
N GLN A 341 -7.21 4.02 2.82
CA GLN A 341 -7.81 3.13 1.83
C GLN A 341 -7.04 1.81 1.81
N VAL A 342 -7.76 0.69 1.92
CA VAL A 342 -7.21 -0.66 1.85
C VAL A 342 -6.76 -0.94 0.43
N THR A 343 -5.49 -0.72 0.16
CA THR A 343 -4.89 -1.01 -1.13
C THR A 343 -4.22 -2.39 -1.08
N ILE A 344 -4.51 -3.25 -2.08
CA ILE A 344 -3.86 -4.56 -2.24
C ILE A 344 -3.06 -4.52 -3.52
N PHE A 345 -1.85 -3.98 -3.45
CA PHE A 345 -0.90 -4.00 -4.55
C PHE A 345 0.47 -4.40 -4.07
N ASP A 346 1.23 -5.03 -4.97
CA ASP A 346 2.67 -4.93 -5.09
C ASP A 346 3.47 -5.13 -3.82
N SER A 347 2.95 -5.94 -2.90
CA SER A 347 3.49 -6.10 -1.55
C SER A 347 3.23 -4.90 -0.58
N GLN A 348 2.03 -4.31 -0.54
CA GLN A 348 1.61 -3.34 0.50
C GLN A 348 0.75 -3.95 1.62
N ALA A 349 0.24 -5.15 1.41
CA ALA A 349 0.16 -6.07 2.53
C ALA A 349 1.58 -6.58 2.83
N VAL A 350 2.69 -5.79 2.78
CA VAL A 350 4.06 -6.29 3.03
C VAL A 350 5.10 -5.29 3.54
N ALA A 351 5.07 -3.98 3.36
CA ALA A 351 6.22 -3.09 3.63
C ALA A 351 7.40 -3.13 2.64
N SER A 352 7.57 -4.18 1.81
CA SER A 352 8.52 -4.21 0.66
C SER A 352 8.48 -5.55 -0.10
N TYR A 353 9.11 -5.62 -1.27
CA TYR A 353 9.23 -6.79 -2.14
C TYR A 353 9.45 -8.13 -1.38
N TYR A 354 8.60 -9.15 -1.60
CA TYR A 354 8.66 -10.56 -1.08
C TYR A 354 8.29 -10.93 0.36
N ALA A 355 7.98 -10.02 1.28
CA ALA A 355 7.32 -10.45 2.53
C ALA A 355 5.78 -10.57 2.33
N LEU A 356 4.99 -10.93 3.35
CA LEU A 356 3.52 -10.86 3.42
C LEU A 356 3.18 -10.27 4.80
N ALA A 357 2.23 -9.35 4.85
CA ALA A 357 1.74 -8.59 5.99
C ALA A 357 0.22 -8.69 6.01
N GLU A 358 -0.30 -8.30 7.16
CA GLU A 358 -1.65 -8.62 7.59
C GLU A 358 -2.68 -7.76 6.85
N THR A 359 -3.88 -8.29 6.67
CA THR A 359 -5.04 -7.48 6.25
C THR A 359 -5.56 -6.58 7.37
N GLU A 360 -4.99 -6.70 8.57
CA GLU A 360 -5.28 -5.87 9.72
C GLU A 360 -4.50 -4.57 9.59
N ARG A 361 -5.18 -3.43 9.77
CA ARG A 361 -4.60 -2.10 9.65
C ARG A 361 -4.33 -1.54 11.04
N HIS A 362 -3.09 -1.14 11.29
CA HIS A 362 -2.63 -0.65 12.57
C HIS A 362 -2.69 0.87 12.62
N PHE A 363 -3.26 1.41 13.68
CA PHE A 363 -3.40 2.84 13.92
C PHE A 363 -2.95 3.18 15.32
N GLY A 364 -1.96 4.07 15.45
CA GLY A 364 -1.62 4.66 16.72
C GLY A 364 -2.66 5.69 17.14
N LEU A 365 -3.03 5.69 18.41
CA LEU A 365 -4.09 6.53 18.96
C LEU A 365 -3.55 7.57 19.95
N GLY A 366 -2.25 7.59 20.21
CA GLY A 366 -1.64 8.48 21.21
C GLY A 366 -2.29 8.30 22.58
N ASP A 367 -2.92 9.36 23.07
CA ASP A 367 -3.61 9.38 24.37
C ASP A 367 -5.12 9.05 24.29
N HIS A 368 -5.65 8.80 23.09
CA HIS A 368 -7.05 8.44 22.92
C HIS A 368 -7.32 7.01 23.43
N SER A 369 -7.99 6.89 24.57
CA SER A 369 -8.37 5.59 25.13
C SER A 369 -9.56 4.95 24.41
N ARG A 370 -10.32 5.72 23.62
CA ARG A 370 -11.46 5.26 22.82
C ARG A 370 -11.64 6.09 21.55
N VAL A 371 -12.16 5.47 20.49
CA VAL A 371 -12.41 6.09 19.18
C VAL A 371 -13.71 5.58 18.55
N ASP A 372 -14.23 6.33 17.58
CA ASP A 372 -15.29 5.85 16.69
C ASP A 372 -14.67 5.39 15.38
N VAL A 373 -15.10 4.24 14.85
CA VAL A 373 -14.57 3.65 13.60
C VAL A 373 -15.68 3.58 12.56
N ALA A 374 -15.39 3.97 11.32
CA ALA A 374 -16.24 3.74 10.17
C ALA A 374 -15.46 3.04 9.06
N VAL A 375 -16.03 1.96 8.50
CA VAL A 375 -15.47 1.27 7.33
C VAL A 375 -16.49 1.36 6.21
N GLU A 376 -16.11 1.99 5.11
CA GLU A 376 -16.86 2.06 3.85
C GLU A 376 -16.30 1.00 2.89
N PHE A 377 -17.11 0.00 2.54
CA PHE A 377 -16.68 -1.12 1.71
C PHE A 377 -16.75 -0.80 0.22
N TYR A 378 -15.70 -1.16 -0.50
CA TYR A 378 -15.65 -1.09 -1.96
C TYR A 378 -15.96 -2.46 -2.57
N PRO A 379 -16.72 -2.53 -3.68
CA PRO A 379 -17.33 -1.42 -4.43
C PRO A 379 -18.77 -1.08 -3.99
N SER A 380 -19.29 -1.72 -2.93
CA SER A 380 -20.71 -1.63 -2.57
C SER A 380 -21.13 -0.26 -2.02
N GLY A 381 -20.18 0.52 -1.48
CA GLY A 381 -20.43 1.77 -0.77
C GLY A 381 -21.09 1.57 0.61
N LYS A 382 -21.26 0.33 1.08
CA LYS A 382 -21.85 0.07 2.39
C LYS A 382 -20.91 0.56 3.48
N THR A 383 -21.43 1.37 4.40
CA THR A 383 -20.67 1.84 5.56
C THR A 383 -21.12 1.14 6.84
N VAL A 384 -20.16 0.61 7.59
CA VAL A 384 -20.36 0.00 8.90
C VAL A 384 -19.62 0.82 9.94
N SER A 385 -20.34 1.33 10.94
CA SER A 385 -19.76 2.12 12.03
C SER A 385 -19.77 1.37 13.36
N ARG A 386 -18.76 1.64 14.18
CA ARG A 386 -18.62 1.19 15.57
C ARG A 386 -18.27 2.41 16.41
N LYS A 387 -19.13 2.73 17.38
CA LYS A 387 -18.88 3.83 18.30
C LYS A 387 -18.13 3.33 19.52
N ASP A 388 -17.35 4.20 20.13
CA ASP A 388 -16.83 4.01 21.47
C ASP A 388 -15.96 2.73 21.57
N VAL A 389 -15.17 2.48 20.54
CA VAL A 389 -14.25 1.33 20.47
C VAL A 389 -13.09 1.59 21.43
N PRO A 390 -12.80 0.68 22.39
CA PRO A 390 -11.65 0.85 23.27
C PRO A 390 -10.35 0.77 22.49
N ALA A 391 -9.35 1.54 22.89
CA ALA A 391 -7.98 1.36 22.43
C ALA A 391 -7.41 0.00 22.89
N ASN A 392 -6.28 -0.36 22.30
CA ASN A 392 -5.50 -1.57 22.57
C ASN A 392 -6.32 -2.83 22.30
N THR A 393 -7.02 -2.84 21.16
CA THR A 393 -7.87 -3.95 20.73
C THR A 393 -7.71 -4.21 19.24
N VAL A 394 -8.04 -5.43 18.84
CA VAL A 394 -8.31 -5.77 17.44
C VAL A 394 -9.82 -5.68 17.20
N LEU A 395 -10.24 -4.84 16.26
CA LEU A 395 -11.63 -4.66 15.84
C LEU A 395 -11.86 -5.35 14.50
N ARG A 396 -12.74 -6.35 14.48
CA ARG A 396 -13.24 -6.93 13.22
C ARG A 396 -14.50 -6.19 12.76
N VAL A 397 -14.51 -5.78 11.50
CA VAL A 397 -15.65 -5.11 10.86
C VAL A 397 -16.02 -5.88 9.61
N GLU A 398 -17.18 -6.53 9.64
CA GLU A 398 -17.73 -7.28 8.50
C GLU A 398 -18.74 -6.42 7.76
N GLU A 399 -18.76 -6.56 6.43
CA GLU A 399 -19.66 -5.82 5.53
C GLU A 399 -21.14 -5.98 5.87
#